data_AF-A0AAW3B1K9-F1
#
_entry.id   AF-A0AAW3B1K9-F1
#
_cell.length_a   1.000
_cell.length_b   1.000
_cell.length_c   1.000
_cell.angle_alpha   90.00
_cell.angle_beta   90.00
_cell.angle_gamma   90.00
#
_symmetry.space_group_name_H-M   'P 1'
#
loop_
_entity.id
_entity.type
_entity.pdbx_description
1 polymer ?
#
loop_
_entity_poly.entity_id
_entity_poly.type
_entity_poly.pdbx_seq_one_letter_code
_entity_poly.pdbx_strand_id
1 'polypeptide(L)'
;VFEGTDWDYVWSIKQEAMCEAFAQGVADALGIRPADVQNINMEKSDDGIVLGASVTHPLVQDYQTIQKALKDHPFEELWVLYETRPYDPCEVVKTEHVIYFEGDKWGSVMQSRGEEVVGAIRKDTASALKLLEDDVVSVCTKVESTGLVATVVVSHSPLQDDELIQEELIKCEYEHLWALYCPEDEAPHGTKHFDGLNWASVIANDKDSVMQAFRMDTATAIGVHPEDVDVDDIRTTDEGMDVDYTVNFANASEEDTEHILQAYPYPNVWDHYRVGEEEEREVTTTLQDCGFEGTDWDYVWSIKQEAMCEAFAQGVADALGIRPADVQNINMEKSDDGIVLGASVTHPLVQDYQTIQKALK
;
A
#
# COMPACT_ATOMS: atom_id res chain seq x y z
N VAL A 1 -16.85 7.01 54.03
CA VAL A 1 -16.44 6.50 52.72
C VAL A 1 -16.16 5.03 52.90
N PHE A 2 -16.74 4.19 52.06
CA PHE A 2 -16.49 2.75 52.05
C PHE A 2 -15.71 2.44 50.78
N GLU A 3 -14.51 1.87 50.95
CA GLU A 3 -13.61 1.54 49.85
C GLU A 3 -14.08 0.27 49.14
N GLY A 4 -13.98 0.23 47.81
CA GLY A 4 -14.34 -0.94 46.99
C GLY A 4 -14.97 -0.59 45.65
N THR A 5 -14.57 -1.29 44.58
CA THR A 5 -14.98 -0.97 43.21
C THR A 5 -16.42 -1.34 42.87
N ASP A 6 -16.99 -2.34 43.56
CA ASP A 6 -18.26 -2.96 43.19
C ASP A 6 -19.46 -2.51 44.05
N TRP A 7 -19.27 -1.49 44.89
CA TRP A 7 -20.34 -0.98 45.74
C TRP A 7 -21.54 -0.43 44.95
N ASP A 8 -21.33 0.08 43.74
CA ASP A 8 -22.41 0.54 42.85
C ASP A 8 -23.29 -0.63 42.38
N TYR A 9 -22.67 -1.76 42.05
CA TYR A 9 -23.36 -3.00 41.73
C TYR A 9 -24.16 -3.49 42.93
N VAL A 10 -23.53 -3.62 44.10
CA VAL A 10 -24.21 -4.07 45.34
C VAL A 10 -25.40 -3.15 45.65
N TRP A 11 -25.24 -1.83 45.53
CA TRP A 11 -26.34 -0.87 45.72
C TRP A 11 -27.49 -1.10 44.73
N SER A 12 -27.19 -1.38 43.45
CA SER A 12 -28.22 -1.60 42.43
C SER A 12 -29.09 -2.84 42.70
N ILE A 13 -28.52 -3.89 43.31
CA ILE A 13 -29.23 -5.16 43.57
C ILE A 13 -29.74 -5.31 45.00
N LYS A 14 -29.15 -4.60 45.97
CA LYS A 14 -29.40 -4.73 47.41
C LYS A 14 -29.64 -3.38 48.11
N GLN A 15 -30.18 -2.39 47.39
CA GLN A 15 -30.40 -1.04 47.91
C GLN A 15 -31.09 -1.02 49.28
N GLU A 16 -32.20 -1.74 49.43
CA GLU A 16 -32.98 -1.76 50.67
C GLU A 16 -32.18 -2.35 51.83
N ALA A 17 -31.53 -3.49 51.62
CA ALA A 17 -30.67 -4.13 52.63
C ALA A 17 -29.47 -3.24 53.01
N MET A 18 -28.87 -2.52 52.06
CA MET A 18 -27.79 -1.56 52.34
C MET A 18 -28.29 -0.38 53.17
N CYS A 19 -29.46 0.17 52.86
CA CYS A 19 -30.08 1.23 53.66
C CYS A 19 -30.36 0.76 55.09
N GLU A 20 -30.90 -0.46 55.26
CA GLU A 20 -31.15 -1.03 56.59
C GLU A 20 -29.85 -1.27 57.38
N ALA A 21 -28.84 -1.88 56.75
CA ALA A 21 -27.54 -2.13 57.37
C ALA A 21 -26.82 -0.83 57.77
N PHE A 22 -26.86 0.19 56.89
CA PHE A 22 -26.28 1.49 57.20
C PHE A 22 -27.04 2.21 58.32
N ALA A 23 -28.38 2.20 58.30
CA ALA A 23 -29.20 2.75 59.37
C ALA A 23 -28.91 2.08 60.71
N GLN A 24 -28.75 0.75 60.71
CA GLN A 24 -28.41 -0.03 61.90
C GLN A 24 -27.02 0.34 62.42
N GLY A 25 -26.00 0.36 61.57
CA GLY A 25 -24.64 0.75 61.99
C GLY A 25 -24.54 2.19 62.50
N VAL A 26 -25.27 3.14 61.89
CA VAL A 26 -25.36 4.52 62.40
C VAL A 26 -26.08 4.56 63.75
N ALA A 27 -27.14 3.78 63.90
CA ALA A 27 -27.91 3.70 65.14
C ALA A 27 -27.06 3.13 66.30
N ASP A 28 -26.30 2.06 66.04
CA ASP A 28 -25.43 1.42 67.01
C ASP A 28 -24.25 2.32 67.40
N ALA A 29 -23.64 3.02 66.43
CA ALA A 29 -22.56 3.97 66.68
C ALA A 29 -23.00 5.14 67.57
N LEU A 30 -24.25 5.62 67.41
CA LEU A 30 -24.75 6.80 68.11
C LEU A 30 -25.64 6.49 69.32
N GLY A 31 -26.01 5.22 69.52
CA GLY A 31 -26.92 4.77 70.58
C GLY A 31 -28.37 5.26 70.38
N ILE A 32 -28.82 5.38 69.13
CA ILE A 32 -30.17 5.84 68.75
C ILE A 32 -30.97 4.67 68.16
N ARG A 33 -32.22 4.91 67.72
CA ARG A 33 -32.99 3.87 67.02
C ARG A 33 -32.75 3.96 65.52
N PRO A 34 -32.76 2.83 64.78
CA PRO A 34 -32.63 2.84 63.32
C PRO A 34 -33.66 3.73 62.61
N ALA A 35 -34.88 3.82 63.15
CA ALA A 35 -35.94 4.69 62.61
C ALA A 35 -35.64 6.20 62.68
N ASP A 36 -34.66 6.60 63.50
CA ASP A 36 -34.20 7.97 63.65
C ASP A 36 -33.13 8.34 62.59
N VAL A 37 -32.75 7.39 61.72
CA VAL A 37 -31.86 7.55 60.55
C VAL A 37 -32.69 7.50 59.27
N GLN A 38 -32.68 8.57 58.48
CA GLN A 38 -33.55 8.73 57.31
C GLN A 38 -32.81 9.38 56.13
N ASN A 39 -33.45 9.42 54.96
CA ASN A 39 -32.91 10.04 53.75
C ASN A 39 -31.51 9.51 53.39
N ILE A 40 -31.34 8.19 53.43
CA ILE A 40 -30.08 7.56 53.09
C ILE A 40 -29.86 7.71 51.59
N ASN A 41 -28.74 8.28 51.21
CA ASN A 41 -28.31 8.41 49.82
C ASN A 41 -26.93 7.78 49.62
N MET A 42 -26.66 7.40 48.38
CA MET A 42 -25.37 6.88 47.95
C MET A 42 -24.84 7.78 46.84
N GLU A 43 -23.59 8.20 47.01
CA GLU A 43 -22.81 8.91 46.00
C GLU A 43 -21.59 8.08 45.66
N LYS A 44 -21.30 7.95 44.36
CA LYS A 44 -20.10 7.27 43.88
C LYS A 44 -18.88 8.16 44.08
N SER A 45 -17.80 7.57 44.56
CA SER A 45 -16.47 8.20 44.65
C SER A 45 -15.44 7.39 43.85
N ASP A 46 -14.28 7.96 43.58
CA ASP A 46 -13.23 7.33 42.78
C ASP A 46 -12.81 5.94 43.32
N ASP A 47 -12.75 5.78 44.65
CA ASP A 47 -12.31 4.55 45.31
C ASP A 47 -13.44 3.77 46.04
N GLY A 48 -14.71 4.10 45.77
CA GLY A 48 -15.85 3.39 46.35
C GLY A 48 -17.11 4.23 46.49
N ILE A 49 -17.75 4.22 47.65
CA ILE A 49 -19.00 4.96 47.87
C ILE A 49 -18.99 5.83 49.12
N VAL A 50 -19.79 6.88 49.06
CA VAL A 50 -20.14 7.74 50.19
C VAL A 50 -21.62 7.55 50.49
N LEU A 51 -21.93 7.09 51.71
CA LEU A 51 -23.30 7.02 52.21
C LEU A 51 -23.57 8.24 53.09
N GLY A 52 -24.62 8.99 52.77
CA GLY A 52 -25.12 10.09 53.58
C GLY A 52 -26.46 9.71 54.22
N ALA A 53 -26.78 10.31 55.37
CA ALA A 53 -28.09 10.19 56.01
C ALA A 53 -28.42 11.42 56.85
N SER A 54 -29.71 11.65 57.04
CA SER A 54 -30.27 12.56 58.04
C SER A 54 -30.49 11.81 59.34
N VAL A 55 -29.91 12.29 60.45
CA VAL A 55 -29.97 11.62 61.75
C VAL A 55 -30.65 12.52 62.78
N THR A 56 -31.65 11.99 63.50
CA THR A 56 -32.24 12.64 64.68
C THR A 56 -31.49 12.17 65.92
N HIS A 57 -30.78 13.08 66.60
CA HIS A 57 -29.92 12.75 67.74
C HIS A 57 -30.19 13.66 68.97
N PRO A 58 -29.83 13.22 70.19
CA PRO A 58 -29.95 14.04 71.39
C PRO A 58 -29.11 15.33 71.30
N LEU A 59 -29.63 16.43 71.85
CA LEU A 59 -28.96 17.75 71.87
C LEU A 59 -27.62 17.78 72.61
N VAL A 60 -27.31 16.76 73.40
CA VAL A 60 -26.07 16.63 74.17
C VAL A 60 -24.90 16.18 73.27
N GLN A 61 -25.17 15.54 72.13
CA GLN A 61 -24.16 15.12 71.17
C GLN A 61 -23.88 16.27 70.20
N ASP A 62 -22.65 16.78 70.22
CA ASP A 62 -22.18 17.72 69.21
C ASP A 62 -21.75 17.01 67.92
N TYR A 63 -21.61 17.80 66.85
CA TYR A 63 -21.25 17.29 65.53
C TYR A 63 -19.91 16.54 65.51
N GLN A 64 -18.91 17.02 66.27
CA GLN A 64 -17.59 16.38 66.31
C GLN A 64 -17.64 15.01 66.97
N THR A 65 -18.43 14.87 68.04
CA THR A 65 -18.65 13.60 68.73
C THR A 65 -19.35 12.61 67.83
N ILE A 66 -20.37 13.04 67.09
CA ILE A 66 -21.09 12.22 66.11
C ILE A 66 -20.16 11.76 64.99
N GLN A 67 -19.41 12.68 64.36
CA GLN A 67 -18.47 12.32 63.31
C GLN A 67 -17.41 11.34 63.78
N LYS A 68 -16.89 11.52 65.00
CA LYS A 68 -15.91 10.60 65.57
C LYS A 68 -16.51 9.21 65.79
N ALA A 69 -17.70 9.13 66.39
CA ALA A 69 -18.38 7.85 66.61
C ALA A 69 -18.64 7.09 65.31
N LEU A 70 -19.09 7.79 64.26
CA LEU A 70 -19.29 7.19 62.94
C LEU A 70 -17.97 6.76 62.29
N LYS A 71 -16.89 7.54 62.46
CA LYS A 71 -15.57 7.19 61.91
C LYS A 71 -14.94 5.98 62.60
N ASP A 72 -15.18 5.84 63.91
CA ASP A 72 -14.62 4.76 64.73
C ASP A 72 -15.45 3.46 64.61
N HIS A 73 -16.65 3.51 64.01
CA HIS A 73 -17.52 2.34 63.83
C HIS A 73 -17.12 1.51 62.58
N PRO A 74 -17.03 0.17 62.68
CA PRO A 74 -16.56 -0.68 61.57
C PRO A 74 -17.61 -0.93 60.48
N PHE A 75 -18.90 -0.82 60.80
CA PHE A 75 -20.03 -1.13 59.88
C PHE A 75 -19.97 -2.54 59.29
N GLU A 76 -19.73 -3.56 60.13
CA GLU A 76 -19.64 -4.96 59.70
C GLU A 76 -20.91 -5.42 58.97
N GLU A 77 -22.07 -4.90 59.36
CA GLU A 77 -23.38 -5.17 58.76
C GLU A 77 -23.42 -4.77 57.28
N LEU A 78 -22.76 -3.66 56.93
CA LEU A 78 -22.67 -3.19 55.55
C LEU A 78 -21.67 -4.03 54.75
N TRP A 79 -20.53 -4.37 55.35
CA TRP A 79 -19.49 -5.19 54.71
C TRP A 79 -19.95 -6.62 54.40
N VAL A 80 -20.86 -7.19 55.20
CA VAL A 80 -21.47 -8.50 54.92
C VAL A 80 -22.27 -8.51 53.62
N LEU A 81 -22.77 -7.36 53.16
CA LEU A 81 -23.51 -7.24 51.91
C LEU A 81 -22.61 -7.09 50.69
N TYR A 82 -21.32 -6.77 50.88
CA TYR A 82 -20.38 -6.55 49.80
C TYR A 82 -20.18 -7.84 48.99
N GLU A 83 -20.41 -7.75 47.69
CA GLU A 83 -20.22 -8.83 46.73
C GLU A 83 -19.50 -8.29 45.51
N THR A 84 -18.57 -9.08 44.97
CA THR A 84 -17.90 -8.74 43.72
C THR A 84 -18.86 -8.89 42.56
N ARG A 85 -18.80 -7.95 41.61
CA ARG A 85 -19.61 -8.02 40.40
C ARG A 85 -19.27 -9.30 39.62
N PRO A 86 -20.26 -10.13 39.22
CA PRO A 86 -20.02 -11.26 38.34
C PRO A 86 -19.44 -10.78 37.01
N TYR A 87 -18.50 -11.53 36.43
CA TYR A 87 -18.00 -11.25 35.09
C TYR A 87 -19.14 -11.25 34.07
N ASP A 88 -19.34 -10.13 33.39
CA ASP A 88 -20.26 -10.00 32.27
C ASP A 88 -19.46 -10.04 30.96
N PRO A 89 -19.59 -11.09 30.13
CA PRO A 89 -18.89 -11.19 28.84
C PRO A 89 -19.35 -10.12 27.83
N CYS A 90 -20.46 -9.42 28.10
CA CYS A 90 -20.94 -8.30 27.30
C CYS A 90 -20.46 -6.93 27.83
N GLU A 91 -19.77 -6.89 28.98
CA GLU A 91 -19.16 -5.66 29.48
C GLU A 91 -18.00 -5.27 28.57
N VAL A 92 -18.06 -4.04 28.07
CA VAL A 92 -17.04 -3.44 27.22
C VAL A 92 -16.60 -2.11 27.79
N VAL A 93 -15.30 -1.86 27.71
CA VAL A 93 -14.68 -0.57 28.02
C VAL A 93 -14.21 0.07 26.72
N LYS A 94 -14.04 1.39 26.75
CA LYS A 94 -13.49 2.16 25.63
C LYS A 94 -12.17 2.77 26.05
N THR A 95 -11.13 2.51 25.29
CA THR A 95 -9.80 3.09 25.46
C THR A 95 -9.43 3.89 24.22
N GLU A 96 -8.53 4.85 24.40
CA GLU A 96 -8.03 5.72 23.35
C GLU A 96 -6.54 5.44 23.14
N HIS A 97 -6.15 5.20 21.89
CA HIS A 97 -4.78 4.87 21.49
C HIS A 97 -4.31 5.82 20.41
N VAL A 98 -3.01 6.16 20.46
CA VAL A 98 -2.39 7.05 19.49
C VAL A 98 -1.33 6.29 18.72
N ILE A 99 -1.40 6.40 17.39
CA ILE A 99 -0.48 5.77 16.45
C ILE A 99 0.11 6.87 15.57
N TYR A 100 1.40 6.76 15.26
CA TYR A 100 2.12 7.70 14.41
C TYR A 100 2.62 6.99 13.16
N PHE A 101 2.31 7.55 12.00
CA PHE A 101 2.77 7.09 10.70
C PHE A 101 3.74 8.12 10.13
N GLU A 102 5.00 7.71 9.94
CA GLU A 102 6.03 8.59 9.40
C GLU A 102 5.81 8.86 7.90
N GLY A 103 5.98 10.10 7.46
CA GLY A 103 5.83 10.45 6.05
C GLY A 103 5.55 11.93 5.80
N ASP A 104 6.13 12.48 4.75
CA ASP A 104 5.97 13.88 4.33
C ASP A 104 4.77 14.10 3.40
N LYS A 105 4.29 13.04 2.72
CA LYS A 105 3.20 13.13 1.73
C LYS A 105 1.79 13.00 2.33
N TRP A 106 1.66 12.76 3.63
CA TRP A 106 0.36 12.58 4.29
C TRP A 106 -0.58 13.79 4.12
N GLY A 107 -0.05 15.01 4.00
CA GLY A 107 -0.85 16.20 3.73
C GLY A 107 -1.64 16.11 2.43
N SER A 108 -1.01 15.62 1.35
CA SER A 108 -1.65 15.44 0.05
C SER A 108 -2.64 14.27 0.08
N VAL A 109 -2.24 13.14 0.66
CA VAL A 109 -3.08 11.93 0.78
C VAL A 109 -4.36 12.22 1.56
N MET A 110 -4.26 12.96 2.68
CA MET A 110 -5.44 13.33 3.48
C MET A 110 -6.36 14.32 2.76
N GLN A 111 -5.83 15.14 1.85
CA GLN A 111 -6.63 16.09 1.09
C GLN A 111 -7.45 15.40 -0.01
N SER A 112 -6.90 14.37 -0.64
CA SER A 112 -7.57 13.64 -1.73
C SER A 112 -8.40 12.44 -1.23
N ARG A 113 -7.88 11.67 -0.27
CA ARG A 113 -8.38 10.33 0.11
C ARG A 113 -8.58 10.17 1.62
N GLY A 114 -8.87 11.27 2.34
CA GLY A 114 -8.97 11.26 3.80
C GLY A 114 -9.99 10.25 4.36
N GLU A 115 -11.13 10.03 3.70
CA GLU A 115 -12.11 9.01 4.13
C GLU A 115 -11.58 7.59 3.95
N GLU A 116 -10.85 7.31 2.87
CA GLU A 116 -10.23 6.01 2.62
C GLU A 116 -9.13 5.72 3.64
N VAL A 117 -8.33 6.73 4.00
CA VAL A 117 -7.31 6.63 5.06
C VAL A 117 -7.94 6.25 6.40
N VAL A 118 -9.03 6.92 6.78
CA VAL A 118 -9.77 6.61 8.02
C VAL A 118 -10.33 5.19 7.98
N GLY A 119 -10.85 4.76 6.83
CA GLY A 119 -11.35 3.40 6.62
C GLY A 119 -10.25 2.33 6.72
N ALA A 120 -9.10 2.58 6.10
CA ALA A 120 -7.94 1.69 6.14
C ALA A 120 -7.41 1.52 7.57
N ILE A 121 -7.21 2.63 8.30
CA ILE A 121 -6.80 2.59 9.72
C ILE A 121 -7.81 1.76 10.53
N ARG A 122 -9.11 2.00 10.35
CA ARG A 122 -10.15 1.25 11.07
C ARG A 122 -10.04 -0.26 10.83
N LYS A 123 -9.91 -0.66 9.57
CA LYS A 123 -9.82 -2.06 9.16
C LYS A 123 -8.56 -2.75 9.68
N ASP A 124 -7.43 -2.07 9.59
CA ASP A 124 -6.14 -2.58 10.07
C ASP A 124 -6.14 -2.68 11.61
N THR A 125 -6.64 -1.67 12.32
CA THR A 125 -6.83 -1.69 13.78
C THR A 125 -7.73 -2.84 14.23
N ALA A 126 -8.89 -3.03 13.59
CA ALA A 126 -9.81 -4.12 13.92
C ALA A 126 -9.14 -5.49 13.71
N SER A 127 -8.41 -5.63 12.61
CA SER A 127 -7.68 -6.87 12.27
C SER A 127 -6.56 -7.16 13.27
N ALA A 128 -5.78 -6.15 13.66
CA ALA A 128 -4.68 -6.29 14.63
C ALA A 128 -5.20 -6.75 16.01
N LEU A 129 -6.31 -6.17 16.46
CA LEU A 129 -6.90 -6.47 17.77
C LEU A 129 -7.87 -7.66 17.76
N LYS A 130 -8.12 -8.27 16.59
CA LYS A 130 -9.10 -9.33 16.38
C LYS A 130 -10.51 -8.93 16.85
N LEU A 131 -10.86 -7.68 16.58
CA LEU A 131 -12.16 -7.07 16.86
C LEU A 131 -12.97 -6.94 15.57
N LEU A 132 -14.26 -6.63 15.69
CA LEU A 132 -15.05 -6.21 14.54
C LEU A 132 -14.72 -4.74 14.22
N GLU A 133 -14.89 -4.33 12.96
CA GLU A 133 -14.69 -2.92 12.58
C GLU A 133 -15.63 -1.96 13.33
N ASP A 134 -16.83 -2.43 13.72
CA ASP A 134 -17.79 -1.68 14.53
C ASP A 134 -17.30 -1.45 15.98
N ASP A 135 -16.38 -2.28 16.47
CA ASP A 135 -15.76 -2.11 17.78
C ASP A 135 -14.68 -1.01 17.75
N VAL A 136 -14.21 -0.60 16.56
CA VAL A 136 -13.37 0.59 16.39
C VAL A 136 -14.27 1.81 16.27
N VAL A 137 -14.66 2.33 17.44
CA VAL A 137 -15.69 3.35 17.63
C VAL A 137 -15.40 4.65 16.88
N SER A 138 -14.15 5.09 16.89
CA SER A 138 -13.75 6.31 16.18
C SER A 138 -12.28 6.28 15.78
N VAL A 139 -11.99 6.92 14.65
CA VAL A 139 -10.64 7.15 14.16
C VAL A 139 -10.56 8.63 13.78
N CYS A 140 -9.65 9.35 14.42
CA CYS A 140 -9.41 10.77 14.20
C CYS A 140 -7.97 10.96 13.72
N THR A 141 -7.78 11.63 12.60
CA THR A 141 -6.46 11.81 11.98
C THR A 141 -6.04 13.28 11.99
N LYS A 142 -4.76 13.53 12.26
CA LYS A 142 -4.15 14.86 12.22
C LYS A 142 -2.82 14.79 11.48
N VAL A 143 -2.70 15.58 10.42
CA VAL A 143 -1.43 15.71 9.68
C VAL A 143 -0.48 16.61 10.46
N GLU A 144 0.76 16.17 10.61
CA GLU A 144 1.87 16.93 11.14
C GLU A 144 2.97 17.06 10.08
N SER A 145 3.99 17.90 10.33
CA SER A 145 5.03 18.18 9.33
C SER A 145 5.88 16.97 8.93
N THR A 146 5.87 15.92 9.75
CA THR A 146 6.73 14.73 9.60
C THR A 146 5.93 13.43 9.44
N GLY A 147 4.59 13.49 9.50
CA GLY A 147 3.78 12.28 9.58
C GLY A 147 2.28 12.52 9.74
N LEU A 148 1.55 11.43 9.90
CA LEU A 148 0.15 11.38 10.27
C LEU A 148 0.00 10.82 11.69
N VAL A 149 -0.70 11.55 12.55
CA VAL A 149 -1.12 11.06 13.86
C VAL A 149 -2.55 10.55 13.75
N ALA A 150 -2.79 9.30 14.14
CA ALA A 150 -4.14 8.74 14.27
C ALA A 150 -4.45 8.47 15.75
N THR A 151 -5.59 8.97 16.19
CA THR A 151 -6.19 8.66 17.49
C THR A 151 -7.36 7.71 17.25
N VAL A 152 -7.24 6.49 17.76
CA VAL A 152 -8.25 5.44 17.61
C VAL A 152 -8.90 5.15 18.95
N VAL A 153 -10.22 5.01 18.96
CA VAL A 153 -10.98 4.59 20.14
C VAL A 153 -11.56 3.23 19.87
N VAL A 154 -11.23 2.25 20.71
CA VAL A 154 -11.66 0.86 20.56
C VAL A 154 -12.53 0.44 21.73
N SER A 155 -13.56 -0.36 21.45
CA SER A 155 -14.44 -0.97 22.43
C SER A 155 -14.01 -2.41 22.62
N HIS A 156 -13.58 -2.78 23.82
CA HIS A 156 -12.99 -4.09 24.08
C HIS A 156 -13.32 -4.61 25.47
N SER A 157 -12.98 -5.87 25.76
CA SER A 157 -13.25 -6.45 27.08
C SER A 157 -12.38 -5.76 28.15
N PRO A 158 -12.91 -5.49 29.36
CA PRO A 158 -12.10 -4.99 30.49
C PRO A 158 -10.92 -5.89 30.88
N LEU A 159 -10.92 -7.15 30.42
CA LEU A 159 -9.83 -8.10 30.66
C LEU A 159 -8.65 -7.92 29.69
N GLN A 160 -8.84 -7.17 28.60
CA GLN A 160 -7.75 -6.84 27.69
C GLN A 160 -6.99 -5.65 28.25
N ASP A 161 -5.68 -5.81 28.35
CA ASP A 161 -4.76 -4.82 28.89
C ASP A 161 -4.48 -3.71 27.87
N ASP A 162 -4.52 -2.47 28.35
CA ASP A 162 -4.35 -1.26 27.54
C ASP A 162 -2.94 -1.15 26.93
N GLU A 163 -1.89 -1.54 27.69
CA GLU A 163 -0.51 -1.54 27.19
C GLU A 163 -0.32 -2.60 26.11
N LEU A 164 -0.89 -3.80 26.29
CA LEU A 164 -0.86 -4.84 25.27
C LEU A 164 -1.60 -4.43 23.99
N ILE A 165 -2.75 -3.76 24.11
CA ILE A 165 -3.46 -3.22 22.93
C ILE A 165 -2.56 -2.23 22.19
N GLN A 166 -1.95 -1.28 22.91
CA GLN A 166 -1.04 -0.31 22.32
C GLN A 166 0.15 -0.99 21.62
N GLU A 167 0.74 -2.03 22.22
CA GLU A 167 1.83 -2.78 21.60
C GLU A 167 1.41 -3.47 20.30
N GLU A 168 0.25 -4.12 20.26
CA GLU A 168 -0.25 -4.77 19.05
C GLU A 168 -0.56 -3.75 17.95
N LEU A 169 -1.07 -2.57 18.30
CA LEU A 169 -1.28 -1.48 17.37
C LEU A 169 0.03 -0.91 16.81
N ILE A 170 1.12 -0.89 17.59
CA ILE A 170 2.44 -0.44 17.13
C ILE A 170 3.09 -1.50 16.22
N LYS A 171 2.88 -2.79 16.50
CA LYS A 171 3.43 -3.91 15.69
C LYS A 171 2.65 -4.16 14.41
N CYS A 172 1.45 -3.60 14.27
CA CYS A 172 0.66 -3.73 13.06
C CYS A 172 1.36 -3.00 11.90
N GLU A 173 1.44 -3.67 10.75
CA GLU A 173 2.08 -3.11 9.55
C GLU A 173 1.20 -2.07 8.84
N TYR A 174 -0.12 -2.06 9.06
CA TYR A 174 -1.09 -1.19 8.38
C TYR A 174 -1.01 -1.24 6.84
N GLU A 175 -1.03 -2.45 6.27
CA GLU A 175 -0.88 -2.68 4.82
C GLU A 175 -1.89 -1.88 3.98
N HIS A 176 -3.14 -1.78 4.40
CA HIS A 176 -4.17 -1.04 3.65
C HIS A 176 -3.92 0.46 3.70
N LEU A 177 -3.42 0.98 4.83
CA LEU A 177 -3.08 2.39 4.96
C LEU A 177 -1.88 2.76 4.08
N TRP A 178 -0.81 1.97 4.10
CA TRP A 178 0.39 2.26 3.32
C TRP A 178 0.15 2.13 1.81
N ALA A 179 -0.77 1.29 1.37
CA ALA A 179 -1.22 1.26 -0.02
C ALA A 179 -1.82 2.60 -0.49
N LEU A 180 -2.32 3.44 0.42
CA LEU A 180 -2.82 4.78 0.10
C LEU A 180 -1.73 5.85 0.10
N TYR A 181 -0.60 5.59 0.77
CA TYR A 181 0.51 6.54 0.92
C TYR A 181 1.30 6.73 -0.38
N CYS A 182 1.37 5.68 -1.21
CA CYS A 182 1.88 5.74 -2.58
C CYS A 182 0.70 5.81 -3.55
N PRO A 183 0.26 7.01 -3.99
CA PRO A 183 -0.78 7.10 -5.02
C PRO A 183 -0.30 6.50 -6.34
N GLU A 184 -1.22 5.86 -7.08
CA GLU A 184 -1.03 5.40 -8.48
C GLU A 184 -0.62 6.55 -9.42
N ASP A 185 -0.87 7.81 -9.03
CA ASP A 185 -0.51 9.03 -9.79
C ASP A 185 1.01 9.40 -9.76
N GLU A 186 1.84 8.65 -9.03
CA GLU A 186 3.31 8.74 -9.08
C GLU A 186 3.94 7.38 -9.38
N ALA A 187 3.22 6.49 -10.07
CA ALA A 187 3.88 5.39 -10.74
C ALA A 187 4.74 5.97 -11.88
N PRO A 188 6.02 5.57 -12.04
CA PRO A 188 6.88 6.11 -13.08
C PRO A 188 6.22 6.00 -14.44
N HIS A 189 5.85 7.17 -14.98
CA HIS A 189 5.32 7.31 -16.33
C HIS A 189 6.47 7.39 -17.32
N GLY A 190 6.43 6.57 -18.36
CA GLY A 190 7.44 6.53 -19.40
C GLY A 190 6.83 6.55 -20.79
N THR A 191 7.65 6.94 -21.77
CA THR A 191 7.35 6.77 -23.19
C THR A 191 8.44 5.92 -23.83
N LYS A 192 8.06 4.82 -24.50
CA LYS A 192 8.97 3.98 -25.28
C LYS A 192 8.68 4.15 -26.78
N HIS A 193 9.70 4.54 -27.53
CA HIS A 193 9.63 4.61 -28.99
C HIS A 193 10.05 3.30 -29.65
N PHE A 194 9.33 2.93 -30.71
CA PHE A 194 9.62 1.82 -31.60
C PHE A 194 9.65 2.34 -33.05
N ASP A 195 10.82 2.33 -33.68
CA ASP A 195 10.94 2.71 -35.08
C ASP A 195 10.15 1.75 -35.99
N GLY A 196 9.59 2.26 -37.09
CA GLY A 196 8.94 1.39 -38.09
C GLY A 196 7.72 1.99 -38.76
N LEU A 197 7.73 1.99 -40.09
CA LEU A 197 6.66 2.61 -40.89
C LEU A 197 5.33 1.83 -40.85
N ASN A 198 5.33 0.56 -40.45
CA ASN A 198 4.16 -0.31 -40.51
C ASN A 198 3.33 -0.33 -39.21
N TRP A 199 3.76 0.36 -38.15
CA TRP A 199 3.06 0.31 -36.86
C TRP A 199 1.62 0.82 -36.95
N ALA A 200 1.34 1.80 -37.81
CA ALA A 200 -0.02 2.28 -38.07
C ALA A 200 -0.97 1.16 -38.52
N SER A 201 -0.51 0.24 -39.38
CA SER A 201 -1.32 -0.89 -39.83
C SER A 201 -1.45 -1.97 -38.76
N VAL A 202 -0.37 -2.22 -38.00
CA VAL A 202 -0.34 -3.23 -36.94
C VAL A 202 -1.31 -2.84 -35.82
N ILE A 203 -1.26 -1.59 -35.36
CA ILE A 203 -2.16 -1.06 -34.32
C ILE A 203 -3.61 -0.98 -34.82
N ALA A 204 -3.84 -0.69 -36.10
CA ALA A 204 -5.19 -0.73 -36.67
C ALA A 204 -5.79 -2.14 -36.72
N ASN A 205 -4.95 -3.17 -36.85
CA ASN A 205 -5.38 -4.56 -36.93
C ASN A 205 -5.56 -5.19 -35.53
N ASP A 206 -4.61 -4.98 -34.62
CA ASP A 206 -4.60 -5.67 -33.32
C ASP A 206 -3.85 -4.87 -32.24
N LYS A 207 -4.43 -3.73 -31.84
CA LYS A 207 -3.90 -2.89 -30.74
C LYS A 207 -3.78 -3.65 -29.42
N ASP A 208 -4.78 -4.47 -29.08
CA ASP A 208 -4.84 -5.14 -27.78
C ASP A 208 -3.72 -6.16 -27.60
N SER A 209 -3.42 -6.96 -28.64
CA SER A 209 -2.29 -7.90 -28.56
C SER A 209 -0.95 -7.17 -28.46
N VAL A 210 -0.77 -6.04 -29.14
CA VAL A 210 0.46 -5.23 -29.01
C VAL A 210 0.59 -4.64 -27.59
N MET A 211 -0.50 -4.16 -27.00
CA MET A 211 -0.51 -3.70 -25.60
C MET A 211 -0.12 -4.84 -24.64
N GLN A 212 -0.66 -6.05 -24.86
CA GLN A 212 -0.32 -7.21 -24.03
C GLN A 212 1.14 -7.63 -24.18
N ALA A 213 1.66 -7.64 -25.41
CA ALA A 213 3.07 -7.93 -25.69
C ALA A 213 3.99 -6.90 -25.02
N PHE A 214 3.63 -5.62 -25.07
CA PHE A 214 4.38 -4.56 -24.39
C PHE A 214 4.41 -4.77 -22.88
N ARG A 215 3.26 -5.06 -22.25
CA ARG A 215 3.21 -5.37 -20.80
C ARG A 215 4.12 -6.53 -20.42
N MET A 216 4.12 -7.60 -21.21
CA MET A 216 4.94 -8.78 -20.95
C MET A 216 6.44 -8.48 -21.05
N ASP A 217 6.85 -7.75 -22.09
CA ASP A 217 8.24 -7.36 -22.30
C ASP A 217 8.74 -6.40 -21.22
N THR A 218 7.96 -5.34 -20.92
CA THR A 218 8.27 -4.38 -19.85
C THR A 218 8.39 -5.08 -18.52
N ALA A 219 7.41 -5.91 -18.14
CA ALA A 219 7.44 -6.65 -16.89
C ALA A 219 8.66 -7.59 -16.78
N THR A 220 9.01 -8.25 -17.88
CA THR A 220 10.21 -9.12 -17.95
C THR A 220 11.50 -8.32 -17.78
N ALA A 221 11.60 -7.14 -18.39
CA ALA A 221 12.80 -6.30 -18.36
C ALA A 221 13.16 -5.84 -16.94
N ILE A 222 12.17 -5.46 -16.14
CA ILE A 222 12.34 -4.91 -14.79
C ILE A 222 11.99 -5.91 -13.67
N GLY A 223 11.55 -7.12 -14.02
CA GLY A 223 11.31 -8.21 -13.06
C GLY A 223 10.03 -8.07 -12.22
N VAL A 224 8.97 -7.47 -12.78
CA VAL A 224 7.66 -7.30 -12.13
C VAL A 224 6.60 -8.21 -12.78
N HIS A 225 5.36 -8.19 -12.29
CA HIS A 225 4.26 -8.91 -12.93
C HIS A 225 3.68 -8.09 -14.09
N PRO A 226 3.22 -8.70 -15.20
CA PRO A 226 2.58 -7.96 -16.30
C PRO A 226 1.34 -7.15 -15.91
N GLU A 227 0.70 -7.48 -14.78
CA GLU A 227 -0.43 -6.72 -14.22
C GLU A 227 0.00 -5.43 -13.53
N ASP A 228 1.29 -5.29 -13.20
CA ASP A 228 1.87 -4.09 -12.60
C ASP A 228 2.28 -3.05 -13.66
N VAL A 229 1.99 -3.32 -14.95
CA VAL A 229 2.31 -2.44 -16.08
C VAL A 229 1.04 -2.05 -16.82
N ASP A 230 0.72 -0.76 -16.78
CA ASP A 230 -0.38 -0.17 -17.52
C ASP A 230 0.13 0.50 -18.80
N VAL A 231 -0.63 0.33 -19.89
CA VAL A 231 -0.38 1.00 -21.17
C VAL A 231 -1.48 2.04 -21.33
N ASP A 232 -1.09 3.30 -21.24
CA ASP A 232 -2.00 4.44 -21.19
C ASP A 232 -2.46 4.84 -22.60
N ASP A 233 -1.51 4.93 -23.53
CA ASP A 233 -1.79 5.24 -24.93
C ASP A 233 -0.74 4.64 -25.88
N ILE A 234 -1.15 4.46 -27.14
CA ILE A 234 -0.27 4.10 -28.25
C ILE A 234 -0.51 5.10 -29.37
N ARG A 235 0.55 5.82 -29.74
CA ARG A 235 0.54 6.85 -30.78
C ARG A 235 1.45 6.40 -31.92
N THR A 236 0.91 6.35 -33.14
CA THR A 236 1.70 6.01 -34.34
C THR A 236 2.09 7.28 -35.08
N THR A 237 3.35 7.39 -35.47
CA THR A 237 3.91 8.50 -36.25
C THR A 237 4.37 7.99 -37.61
N ASP A 238 4.79 8.91 -38.49
CA ASP A 238 5.36 8.54 -39.79
C ASP A 238 6.72 7.81 -39.66
N GLU A 239 7.35 7.84 -38.49
CA GLU A 239 8.66 7.25 -38.23
C GLU A 239 8.59 5.99 -37.35
N GLY A 240 7.48 5.78 -36.62
CA GLY A 240 7.37 4.68 -35.68
C GLY A 240 6.10 4.68 -34.83
N MET A 241 6.24 4.18 -33.60
CA MET A 241 5.20 4.10 -32.59
C MET A 241 5.74 4.50 -31.23
N ASP A 242 5.04 5.39 -30.55
CA ASP A 242 5.26 5.75 -29.15
C ASP A 242 4.23 5.02 -28.28
N VAL A 243 4.70 4.36 -27.24
CA VAL A 243 3.86 3.73 -26.21
C VAL A 243 4.06 4.49 -24.91
N ASP A 244 2.98 5.08 -24.41
CA ASP A 244 2.93 5.73 -23.09
C ASP A 244 2.47 4.69 -22.07
N TYR A 245 3.21 4.58 -20.96
CA TYR A 245 2.99 3.52 -19.98
C TYR A 245 3.30 3.98 -18.56
N THR A 246 2.75 3.21 -17.61
CA THR A 246 2.85 3.44 -16.18
C THR A 246 3.26 2.12 -15.50
N VAL A 247 4.28 2.16 -14.64
CA VAL A 247 4.73 0.96 -13.89
C VAL A 247 4.40 1.13 -12.41
N ASN A 248 3.47 0.32 -11.92
CA ASN A 248 3.01 0.33 -10.54
C ASN A 248 3.92 -0.56 -9.66
N PHE A 249 5.14 -0.11 -9.35
CA PHE A 249 6.05 -0.88 -8.48
C PHE A 249 6.77 -0.03 -7.43
N ALA A 250 6.74 -0.50 -6.17
CA ALA A 250 7.07 0.30 -4.99
C ALA A 250 8.57 0.41 -4.64
N ASN A 251 9.51 -0.14 -5.43
CA ASN A 251 10.86 -0.43 -4.89
C ASN A 251 12.08 -0.25 -5.83
N ALA A 252 11.98 0.52 -6.92
CA ALA A 252 13.14 0.79 -7.79
C ALA A 252 13.42 2.28 -7.97
N SER A 253 14.69 2.65 -8.17
CA SER A 253 15.06 4.02 -8.57
C SER A 253 14.58 4.26 -10.01
N GLU A 254 13.97 5.43 -10.27
CA GLU A 254 13.45 5.79 -11.61
C GLU A 254 14.56 5.76 -12.68
N GLU A 255 15.75 6.24 -12.33
CA GLU A 255 16.88 6.41 -13.25
C GLU A 255 17.46 5.06 -13.73
N ASP A 256 17.54 4.05 -12.85
CA ASP A 256 17.98 2.71 -13.22
C ASP A 256 16.92 1.98 -14.08
N THR A 257 15.65 2.22 -13.77
CA THR A 257 14.50 1.59 -14.45
C THR A 257 14.37 2.09 -15.90
N GLU A 258 14.47 3.40 -16.11
CA GLU A 258 14.42 3.99 -17.45
C GLU A 258 15.55 3.46 -18.34
N HIS A 259 16.79 3.39 -17.81
CA HIS A 259 17.93 2.88 -18.58
C HIS A 259 17.75 1.40 -18.98
N ILE A 260 17.24 0.55 -18.07
CA ILE A 260 16.95 -0.86 -18.37
C ILE A 260 15.88 -0.98 -19.46
N LEU A 261 14.78 -0.24 -19.34
CA LEU A 261 13.68 -0.25 -20.30
C LEU A 261 14.08 0.35 -21.65
N GLN A 262 15.01 1.30 -21.69
CA GLN A 262 15.56 1.82 -22.94
C GLN A 262 16.43 0.78 -23.66
N ALA A 263 17.24 0.00 -22.93
CA ALA A 263 18.14 -1.00 -23.51
C ALA A 263 17.47 -2.35 -23.83
N TYR A 264 16.29 -2.64 -23.26
CA TYR A 264 15.59 -3.90 -23.48
C TYR A 264 15.08 -4.04 -24.94
N PRO A 265 15.15 -5.24 -25.56
CA PRO A 265 14.86 -5.41 -26.99
C PRO A 265 13.37 -5.62 -27.36
N TYR A 266 12.47 -5.81 -26.40
CA TYR A 266 11.01 -6.00 -26.62
C TYR A 266 10.64 -7.04 -27.71
N PRO A 267 11.07 -8.31 -27.56
CA PRO A 267 10.88 -9.33 -28.59
C PRO A 267 9.41 -9.63 -28.92
N ASN A 268 8.52 -9.62 -27.92
CA ASN A 268 7.11 -9.95 -28.15
C ASN A 268 6.41 -8.82 -28.92
N VAL A 269 6.73 -7.55 -28.63
CA VAL A 269 6.18 -6.41 -29.38
C VAL A 269 6.58 -6.50 -30.86
N TRP A 270 7.85 -6.81 -31.13
CA TRP A 270 8.36 -6.93 -32.51
C TRP A 270 7.78 -8.10 -33.30
N ASP A 271 7.32 -9.18 -32.65
CA ASP A 271 6.68 -10.29 -33.34
C ASP A 271 5.34 -9.87 -33.99
N HIS A 272 4.62 -8.91 -33.40
CA HIS A 272 3.38 -8.38 -33.97
C HIS A 272 3.61 -7.50 -35.21
N TYR A 273 4.79 -6.90 -35.35
CA TYR A 273 5.12 -6.06 -36.51
C TYR A 273 5.01 -6.81 -37.85
N ARG A 274 5.11 -8.14 -37.84
CA ARG A 274 5.09 -9.01 -39.04
C ARG A 274 3.70 -9.49 -39.45
N VAL A 275 2.70 -9.47 -38.57
CA VAL A 275 1.42 -10.20 -38.79
C VAL A 275 0.47 -9.50 -39.76
N GLY A 276 0.79 -8.29 -40.24
CA GLY A 276 -0.02 -7.55 -41.21
C GLY A 276 -0.03 -8.09 -42.65
N GLU A 277 0.75 -9.12 -42.99
CA GLU A 277 0.80 -9.69 -44.35
C GLU A 277 0.72 -11.23 -44.34
N GLU A 278 -0.34 -11.80 -43.76
CA GLU A 278 -0.72 -13.22 -43.99
C GLU A 278 -1.43 -13.46 -45.34
N GLU A 279 -0.90 -12.90 -46.43
CA GLU A 279 -1.09 -13.51 -47.76
C GLU A 279 0.28 -13.77 -48.37
N GLU A 280 0.74 -15.02 -48.20
CA GLU A 280 1.72 -15.74 -49.02
C GLU A 280 2.70 -14.86 -49.82
N ARG A 281 3.76 -14.35 -49.19
CA ARG A 281 4.92 -13.82 -49.92
C ARG A 281 6.04 -14.85 -49.89
N GLU A 282 6.29 -15.46 -51.05
CA GLU A 282 7.51 -16.20 -51.32
C GLU A 282 8.71 -15.32 -50.93
N VAL A 283 9.59 -15.85 -50.08
CA VAL A 283 10.80 -15.16 -49.59
C VAL A 283 11.96 -15.61 -50.48
N THR A 284 12.82 -14.68 -50.91
CA THR A 284 14.03 -15.01 -51.67
C THR A 284 15.27 -14.50 -50.96
N THR A 285 16.33 -15.30 -50.98
CA THR A 285 17.66 -14.90 -50.49
C THR A 285 18.48 -14.38 -51.65
N THR A 286 18.90 -13.11 -51.60
CA THR A 286 19.85 -12.55 -52.58
C THR A 286 21.19 -12.23 -51.92
N LEU A 287 22.26 -12.34 -52.71
CA LEU A 287 23.61 -11.99 -52.28
C LEU A 287 23.87 -10.54 -52.70
N GLN A 288 24.19 -9.70 -51.72
CA GLN A 288 24.46 -8.27 -51.93
C GLN A 288 25.88 -7.94 -51.51
N ASP A 289 26.65 -7.41 -52.44
CA ASP A 289 28.03 -6.96 -52.21
C ASP A 289 28.09 -5.43 -52.21
N CYS A 290 28.55 -4.86 -51.09
CA CYS A 290 28.73 -3.42 -50.91
C CYS A 290 30.22 -3.10 -50.78
N GLY A 291 30.74 -2.30 -51.71
CA GLY A 291 32.13 -1.85 -51.71
C GLY A 291 32.28 -0.49 -51.03
N PHE A 292 33.20 -0.39 -50.07
CA PHE A 292 33.56 0.85 -49.39
C PHE A 292 34.98 1.27 -49.76
N GLU A 293 35.13 2.44 -50.37
CA GLU A 293 36.42 3.03 -50.75
C GLU A 293 37.05 3.77 -49.57
N GLY A 294 38.37 3.63 -49.37
CA GLY A 294 39.06 4.38 -48.32
C GLY A 294 40.48 3.90 -48.01
N THR A 295 41.20 4.66 -47.19
CA THR A 295 42.53 4.30 -46.67
C THR A 295 42.42 3.72 -45.26
N ASP A 296 43.42 2.95 -44.83
CA ASP A 296 43.54 2.38 -43.46
C ASP A 296 42.52 1.28 -43.07
N TRP A 297 41.87 0.65 -44.06
CA TRP A 297 41.04 -0.55 -43.82
C TRP A 297 41.79 -1.72 -43.18
N ASP A 298 43.12 -1.75 -43.29
CA ASP A 298 43.99 -2.74 -42.64
C ASP A 298 43.83 -2.78 -41.10
N TYR A 299 43.56 -1.63 -40.48
CA TYR A 299 43.33 -1.53 -39.03
C TYR A 299 41.94 -2.03 -38.64
N VAL A 300 40.91 -1.70 -39.43
CA VAL A 300 39.53 -2.12 -39.16
C VAL A 300 39.36 -3.62 -39.37
N TRP A 301 39.95 -4.17 -40.44
CA TRP A 301 39.98 -5.59 -40.74
C TRP A 301 40.59 -6.44 -39.63
N SER A 302 41.66 -5.97 -38.98
CA SER A 302 42.44 -6.76 -38.02
C SER A 302 41.89 -6.76 -36.59
N ILE A 303 41.04 -5.78 -36.23
CA ILE A 303 40.64 -5.56 -34.83
C ILE A 303 39.13 -5.48 -34.65
N LYS A 304 38.37 -5.02 -35.65
CA LYS A 304 36.94 -4.66 -35.50
C LYS A 304 36.01 -5.43 -36.42
N GLN A 305 36.40 -6.64 -36.83
CA GLN A 305 35.64 -7.42 -37.81
C GLN A 305 34.19 -7.68 -37.36
N GLU A 306 33.98 -8.09 -36.12
CA GLU A 306 32.66 -8.41 -35.55
C GLU A 306 31.76 -7.16 -35.47
N ALA A 307 32.26 -6.08 -34.86
CA ALA A 307 31.54 -4.81 -34.77
C ALA A 307 31.20 -4.20 -36.14
N MET A 308 32.03 -4.45 -37.15
CA MET A 308 31.79 -4.02 -38.53
C MET A 308 30.70 -4.85 -39.21
N CYS A 309 30.69 -6.16 -38.98
CA CYS A 309 29.62 -7.04 -39.46
C CYS A 309 28.27 -6.69 -38.81
N GLU A 310 28.24 -6.39 -37.51
CA GLU A 310 27.03 -5.94 -36.81
C GLU A 310 26.52 -4.60 -37.36
N ALA A 311 27.41 -3.60 -37.52
CA ALA A 311 27.04 -2.31 -38.08
C ALA A 311 26.57 -2.42 -39.54
N PHE A 312 27.17 -3.31 -40.33
CA PHE A 312 26.74 -3.61 -41.69
C PHE A 312 25.38 -4.32 -41.71
N ALA A 313 25.18 -5.32 -40.85
CA ALA A 313 23.90 -6.02 -40.70
C ALA A 313 22.78 -5.05 -40.35
N GLN A 314 23.04 -4.14 -39.40
CA GLN A 314 22.10 -3.11 -38.99
C GLN A 314 21.81 -2.13 -40.15
N GLY A 315 22.84 -1.62 -40.83
CA GLY A 315 22.64 -0.69 -41.95
C GLY A 315 21.86 -1.29 -43.12
N VAL A 316 22.10 -2.57 -43.43
CA VAL A 316 21.34 -3.30 -44.46
C VAL A 316 19.90 -3.57 -44.00
N ALA A 317 19.72 -3.92 -42.73
CA ALA A 317 18.41 -4.11 -42.11
C ALA A 317 17.57 -2.83 -42.14
N ASP A 318 18.16 -1.70 -41.77
CA ASP A 318 17.53 -0.38 -41.80
C ASP A 318 17.13 0.01 -43.23
N ALA A 319 18.05 -0.18 -44.19
CA ALA A 319 17.81 0.18 -45.59
C ALA A 319 16.71 -0.65 -46.25
N LEU A 320 16.52 -1.90 -45.81
CA LEU A 320 15.55 -2.84 -46.41
C LEU A 320 14.30 -3.05 -45.55
N GLY A 321 14.26 -2.50 -44.34
CA GLY A 321 13.18 -2.68 -43.38
C GLY A 321 13.03 -4.12 -42.89
N ILE A 322 14.14 -4.84 -42.73
CA ILE A 322 14.19 -6.25 -42.28
C ILE A 322 14.91 -6.35 -40.93
N ARG A 323 14.91 -7.52 -40.28
CA ARG A 323 15.66 -7.67 -39.02
C ARG A 323 17.16 -7.80 -39.30
N PRO A 324 18.05 -7.27 -38.44
CA PRO A 324 19.49 -7.52 -38.53
C PRO A 324 19.84 -9.01 -38.56
N ALA A 325 19.06 -9.85 -37.88
CA ALA A 325 19.24 -11.31 -37.88
C ALA A 325 18.89 -12.00 -39.22
N ASP A 326 18.19 -11.32 -40.12
CA ASP A 326 17.85 -11.82 -41.47
C ASP A 326 18.96 -11.50 -42.50
N VAL A 327 19.98 -10.73 -42.07
CA VAL A 327 21.23 -10.48 -42.80
C VAL A 327 22.27 -11.48 -42.28
N GLN A 328 22.53 -12.52 -43.06
CA GLN A 328 23.36 -13.66 -42.64
C GLN A 328 24.54 -13.87 -43.60
N ASN A 329 25.49 -14.70 -43.19
CA ASN A 329 26.68 -15.03 -43.98
C ASN A 329 27.44 -13.78 -44.45
N ILE A 330 27.61 -12.82 -43.54
CA ILE A 330 28.37 -11.61 -43.84
C ILE A 330 29.82 -12.01 -44.03
N ASN A 331 30.29 -11.90 -45.27
CA ASN A 331 31.68 -12.08 -45.63
C ASN A 331 32.29 -10.72 -45.90
N MET A 332 33.55 -10.59 -45.52
CA MET A 332 34.33 -9.39 -45.70
C MET A 332 35.49 -9.77 -46.59
N GLU A 333 35.75 -9.02 -47.65
CA GLU A 333 36.86 -9.24 -48.56
C GLU A 333 37.65 -7.96 -48.76
N LYS A 334 38.97 -8.07 -48.79
CA LYS A 334 39.85 -6.94 -49.07
C LYS A 334 39.99 -6.74 -50.57
N SER A 335 39.83 -5.52 -51.05
CA SER A 335 40.12 -5.13 -52.43
C SER A 335 41.32 -4.17 -52.48
N ASP A 336 41.84 -3.91 -53.69
CA ASP A 336 43.02 -3.06 -53.89
C ASP A 336 42.79 -1.59 -53.47
N ASP A 337 41.53 -1.14 -53.46
CA ASP A 337 41.11 0.25 -53.19
C ASP A 337 40.17 0.39 -51.97
N GLY A 338 39.94 -0.69 -51.20
CA GLY A 338 38.97 -0.66 -50.10
C GLY A 338 38.61 -2.01 -49.49
N ILE A 339 37.36 -2.12 -49.04
CA ILE A 339 36.79 -3.33 -48.45
C ILE A 339 35.42 -3.63 -49.07
N VAL A 340 35.12 -4.90 -49.29
CA VAL A 340 33.83 -5.36 -49.81
C VAL A 340 33.15 -6.21 -48.74
N LEU A 341 31.91 -5.87 -48.41
CA LEU A 341 31.07 -6.61 -47.49
C LEU A 341 29.94 -7.27 -48.30
N GLY A 342 29.93 -8.59 -48.32
CA GLY A 342 28.90 -9.40 -48.94
C GLY A 342 27.98 -9.99 -47.88
N ALA A 343 26.66 -9.95 -48.06
CA ALA A 343 25.72 -10.63 -47.16
C ALA A 343 24.64 -11.38 -47.94
N SER A 344 24.20 -12.50 -47.34
CA SER A 344 22.97 -13.18 -47.74
C SER A 344 21.81 -12.50 -47.03
N VAL A 345 20.98 -11.82 -47.79
CA VAL A 345 19.84 -11.08 -47.26
C VAL A 345 18.57 -11.84 -47.58
N THR A 346 17.82 -12.22 -46.55
CA THR A 346 16.50 -12.83 -46.71
C THR A 346 15.45 -11.73 -46.72
N HIS A 347 14.84 -11.48 -47.89
CA HIS A 347 13.89 -10.37 -48.06
C HIS A 347 12.66 -10.80 -48.91
N PRO A 348 11.55 -10.04 -48.85
CA PRO A 348 10.38 -10.30 -49.69
C PRO A 348 10.69 -10.18 -51.19
N LEU A 349 10.07 -11.01 -52.04
CA LEU A 349 10.28 -11.06 -53.50
C LEU A 349 9.92 -9.77 -54.28
N VAL A 350 9.26 -8.80 -53.64
CA VAL A 350 8.74 -7.58 -54.27
C VAL A 350 9.84 -6.54 -54.52
N GLN A 351 11.01 -6.69 -53.87
CA GLN A 351 12.15 -5.82 -54.09
C GLN A 351 13.02 -6.39 -55.21
N ASP A 352 12.98 -5.76 -56.40
CA ASP A 352 13.88 -6.15 -57.48
C ASP A 352 15.35 -5.86 -57.10
N TYR A 353 16.28 -6.65 -57.63
CA TYR A 353 17.72 -6.52 -57.39
C TYR A 353 18.24 -5.08 -57.64
N GLN A 354 17.60 -4.33 -58.53
CA GLN A 354 17.97 -2.95 -58.85
C GLN A 354 17.55 -1.94 -57.77
N THR A 355 16.43 -2.17 -57.08
CA THR A 355 15.96 -1.35 -55.97
C THR A 355 16.84 -1.55 -54.75
N ILE A 356 17.23 -2.80 -54.48
CA ILE A 356 18.15 -3.16 -53.37
C ILE A 356 19.55 -2.55 -53.61
N GLN A 357 20.12 -2.68 -54.81
CA GLN A 357 21.41 -2.06 -55.13
C GLN A 357 21.41 -0.52 -55.05
N LYS A 358 20.24 0.12 -55.17
CA LYS A 358 20.11 1.58 -55.13
C LYS A 358 19.93 2.12 -53.71
N ALA A 359 19.40 1.32 -52.79
CA ALA A 359 19.33 1.64 -51.37
C ALA A 359 20.67 1.42 -50.64
N LEU A 360 21.53 0.55 -51.18
CA LEU A 360 22.82 0.15 -50.59
C LEU A 360 24.05 0.91 -51.13
N LYS A 361 23.86 1.85 -52.07
CA LYS A 361 24.90 2.80 -52.52
C LYS A 361 24.66 4.16 -51.89
#